data_AF-A0A919MBX3-F1
#
_entry.id   AF-A0A919MBX3-F1
#
_cell.length_a   1.000
_cell.length_b   1.000
_cell.length_c   1.000
_cell.angle_alpha   90.00
_cell.angle_beta   90.00
_cell.angle_gamma   90.00
#
_symmetry.space_group_name_H-M   'P 1'
#
loop_
_entity.id
_entity.type
_entity.pdbx_description
1 polymer ?
#
loop_
_entity_poly.entity_id
_entity_poly.type
_entity_poly.pdbx_seq_one_letter_code
_entity_poly.pdbx_strand_id
1 'polypeptide(L)'
;MAERNVRSEVSSADNGYELQMPTLATARAALTGFYGPHAEDIWRTLLFSAGLTGEETDRTAFGRLISAMQVAEPMTRLCARGLAVRAAAYERLVAPMKGTG
;
A
#
# COMPACT_ATOMS: atom_id res chain seq x y z
N MET A 1 -46.85 -13.14 5.89
CA MET A 1 -45.51 -13.07 5.28
C MET A 1 -45.01 -11.65 5.47
N ALA A 2 -44.00 -11.43 6.31
CA ALA A 2 -43.46 -10.11 6.60
C ALA A 2 -42.06 -10.04 5.97
N GLU A 3 -41.95 -9.35 4.84
CA GLU A 3 -40.70 -9.11 4.15
C GLU A 3 -39.90 -8.07 4.93
N ARG A 4 -38.84 -8.52 5.62
CA ARG A 4 -37.84 -7.65 6.23
C ARG A 4 -37.04 -7.01 5.09
N ASN A 5 -37.43 -5.80 4.70
CA ASN A 5 -36.61 -4.93 3.87
C ASN A 5 -35.39 -4.51 4.70
N VAL A 6 -34.33 -5.31 4.65
CA VAL A 6 -33.01 -4.97 5.20
C VAL A 6 -32.48 -3.83 4.35
N ARG A 7 -32.72 -2.61 4.84
CA ARG A 7 -32.00 -1.42 4.43
C ARG A 7 -30.53 -1.74 4.67
N SER A 8 -29.76 -1.96 3.62
CA SER A 8 -28.31 -2.06 3.72
C SER A 8 -27.82 -0.80 4.40
N GLU A 9 -27.59 -0.89 5.70
CA GLU A 9 -26.86 0.12 6.46
C GLU A 9 -25.50 0.15 5.77
N VAL A 10 -25.29 1.17 4.95
CA VAL A 10 -23.96 1.52 4.46
C VAL A 10 -23.15 1.66 5.73
N SER A 11 -22.39 0.60 6.02
CA SER A 11 -21.44 0.53 7.13
C SER A 11 -20.68 1.84 7.07
N SER A 12 -20.87 2.68 8.08
CA SER A 12 -20.24 3.98 8.16
C SER A 12 -18.75 3.74 7.93
N ALA A 13 -18.28 4.10 6.74
CA ALA A 13 -16.91 3.87 6.33
C ALA A 13 -16.06 4.84 7.15
N ASP A 14 -15.69 4.37 8.34
CA ASP A 14 -14.42 4.56 9.02
C ASP A 14 -13.53 5.54 8.26
N ASN A 15 -13.46 6.82 8.68
CA ASN A 15 -12.50 7.90 8.34
C ASN A 15 -11.59 7.73 7.08
N GLY A 16 -12.08 7.09 6.02
CA GLY A 16 -11.27 6.29 5.10
C GLY A 16 -10.80 7.06 3.88
N TYR A 17 -10.97 8.37 3.94
CA TYR A 17 -10.54 9.32 2.93
C TYR A 17 -9.26 10.06 3.30
N GLU A 18 -8.64 9.76 4.45
CA GLU A 18 -7.30 10.27 4.73
C GLU A 18 -6.28 9.54 3.84
N LEU A 19 -5.83 10.26 2.81
CA LEU A 19 -4.73 9.82 1.98
C LEU A 19 -3.45 9.88 2.84
N GLN A 20 -2.94 8.72 3.21
CA GLN A 20 -1.69 8.56 3.97
C GLN A 20 -0.53 8.19 3.04
N MET A 21 0.69 8.53 3.46
CA MET A 21 1.89 8.11 2.74
C MET A 21 2.01 6.58 2.85
N PRO A 22 2.06 5.85 1.72
CA PRO A 22 2.25 4.40 1.78
C PRO A 22 3.61 4.04 2.39
N THR A 23 3.60 3.00 3.22
CA THR A 23 4.78 2.49 3.93
C THR A 23 5.14 1.09 3.45
N LEU A 24 6.26 0.54 3.95
CA LEU A 24 6.61 -0.87 3.75
C LEU A 24 5.49 -1.81 4.24
N ALA A 25 4.84 -1.49 5.35
CA ALA A 25 3.71 -2.25 5.88
C ALA A 25 2.51 -2.23 4.91
N THR A 26 2.20 -1.08 4.30
CA THR A 26 1.16 -0.98 3.27
C THR A 26 1.48 -1.84 2.05
N ALA A 27 2.75 -1.87 1.63
CA ALA A 27 3.19 -2.70 0.50
C ALA A 27 3.11 -4.20 0.83
N ARG A 28 3.54 -4.61 2.03
CA ARG A 28 3.42 -5.99 2.51
C ARG A 28 1.97 -6.45 2.55
N ALA A 29 1.07 -5.63 3.12
CA ALA A 29 -0.35 -5.94 3.17
C ALA A 29 -0.97 -6.10 1.77
N ALA A 30 -0.58 -5.26 0.80
CA ALA A 30 -1.04 -5.37 -0.58
C ALA A 30 -0.57 -6.69 -1.23
N LEU A 31 0.69 -7.09 -1.00
CA LEU A 31 1.22 -8.35 -1.48
C LEU A 31 0.53 -9.55 -0.82
N THR A 32 0.29 -9.50 0.49
CA THR A 32 -0.47 -10.53 1.21
C THR A 32 -1.89 -10.66 0.69
N GLY A 33 -2.57 -9.56 0.37
CA GLY A 33 -3.90 -9.59 -0.21
C GLY A 33 -3.94 -10.26 -1.60
N PHE A 34 -2.86 -10.18 -2.37
CA PHE A 34 -2.81 -10.73 -3.72
C PHE A 34 -2.26 -12.18 -3.77
N TYR A 35 -1.14 -12.43 -3.08
CA TYR A 35 -0.42 -13.71 -3.11
C TYR A 35 -0.77 -14.65 -1.94
N GLY A 36 -1.53 -14.16 -0.96
CA GLY A 36 -1.94 -14.92 0.21
C GLY A 36 -0.73 -15.52 0.94
N PRO A 37 -0.70 -16.85 1.20
CA PRO A 37 0.37 -17.49 1.95
C PRO A 37 1.75 -17.41 1.26
N HIS A 38 1.80 -17.23 -0.06
CA HIS A 38 3.05 -17.11 -0.81
C HIS A 38 3.66 -15.70 -0.76
N ALA A 39 2.96 -14.73 -0.17
CA ALA A 39 3.42 -13.36 -0.11
C ALA A 39 4.71 -13.21 0.72
N GLU A 40 4.94 -14.08 1.71
CA GLU A 40 6.10 -13.98 2.60
C GLU A 40 7.42 -14.25 1.88
N ASP A 41 7.47 -15.26 1.00
CA ASP A 41 8.66 -15.55 0.20
C ASP A 41 8.95 -14.42 -0.78
N ILE A 42 7.91 -13.94 -1.49
CA ILE A 42 8.02 -12.81 -2.42
C ILE A 42 8.49 -11.55 -1.67
N TRP A 43 7.95 -11.30 -0.49
CA TRP A 43 8.32 -10.18 0.37
C TRP A 43 9.80 -10.22 0.74
N ARG A 44 10.31 -11.38 1.18
CA ARG A 44 11.73 -11.56 1.52
C ARG A 44 12.64 -11.36 0.31
N THR A 45 12.26 -11.88 -0.86
CA THR A 45 13.02 -11.65 -2.10
C THR A 45 13.07 -10.16 -2.46
N LEU A 46 11.95 -9.46 -2.37
CA LEU A 46 11.89 -8.02 -2.66
C LEU A 46 12.72 -7.19 -1.68
N LEU A 47 12.65 -7.49 -0.38
CA LEU A 47 13.47 -6.85 0.64
C LEU A 47 14.96 -7.05 0.34
N PHE A 48 15.36 -8.30 0.05
CA PHE A 48 16.73 -8.60 -0.32
C PHE A 48 17.20 -7.83 -1.57
N SER A 49 16.39 -7.83 -2.64
CA SER A 49 16.71 -7.08 -3.86
C SER A 49 16.76 -5.56 -3.65
N ALA A 50 15.97 -5.03 -2.72
CA ALA A 50 15.98 -3.61 -2.36
C ALA A 50 17.08 -3.23 -1.35
N GLY A 51 17.81 -4.20 -0.79
CA GLY A 51 18.76 -3.99 0.29
C GLY A 51 18.10 -3.53 1.59
N LEU A 52 16.91 -4.06 1.88
CA LEU A 52 16.08 -3.71 3.03
C LEU A 52 15.92 -4.90 3.99
N THR A 53 15.63 -4.58 5.23
CA THR A 53 15.35 -5.51 6.33
C THR A 53 13.85 -5.68 6.58
N GLY A 54 13.05 -4.67 6.20
CA GLY A 54 11.59 -4.63 6.41
C GLY A 54 11.16 -3.76 7.60
N GLU A 55 12.11 -3.32 8.42
CA GLU A 55 11.88 -2.51 9.62
C GLU A 55 12.22 -1.02 9.42
N GLU A 56 12.61 -0.65 8.19
CA GLU A 56 12.99 0.72 7.88
C GLU A 56 11.81 1.69 8.00
N THR A 57 12.05 2.78 8.72
CA THR A 57 11.11 3.90 8.86
C THR A 57 11.49 5.08 7.96
N ASP A 58 12.61 4.99 7.25
CA ASP A 58 13.07 6.07 6.38
C ASP A 58 12.24 6.15 5.10
N ARG A 59 12.04 7.39 4.63
CA ARG A 59 11.22 7.68 3.44
C ARG A 59 11.83 7.09 2.17
N THR A 60 13.13 6.83 2.17
CA THR A 60 13.86 6.31 1.02
C THR A 60 13.68 4.81 0.83
N ALA A 61 13.43 4.05 1.90
CA ALA A 61 13.20 2.62 1.87
C ALA A 61 11.99 2.25 1.01
N PHE A 62 10.89 3.00 1.12
CA PHE A 62 9.73 2.81 0.26
C PHE A 62 10.07 2.99 -1.22
N GLY A 63 10.86 4.03 -1.57
CA GLY A 63 11.32 4.24 -2.95
C GLY A 63 12.14 3.06 -3.49
N ARG A 64 13.08 2.55 -2.68
CA ARG A 64 13.91 1.38 -3.04
C ARG A 64 13.07 0.12 -3.23
N LEU A 65 12.10 -0.11 -2.35
CA LEU A 65 11.16 -1.23 -2.49
C LEU A 65 10.37 -1.12 -3.79
N ILE A 66 9.81 0.05 -4.11
CA ILE A 66 9.06 0.25 -5.35
C ILE A 66 9.93 -0.01 -6.58
N SER A 67 11.20 0.42 -6.58
CA SER A 67 12.14 0.09 -7.64
C SER A 67 12.36 -1.41 -7.80
N ALA A 68 12.53 -2.15 -6.69
CA ALA A 68 12.66 -3.61 -6.74
C ALA A 68 11.37 -4.29 -7.25
N MET A 69 10.20 -3.81 -6.83
CA MET A 69 8.91 -4.34 -7.31
C MET A 69 8.67 -4.06 -8.80
N GLN A 70 9.22 -2.98 -9.36
CA GLN A 70 9.07 -2.65 -10.78
C GLN A 70 9.84 -3.57 -11.73
N VAL A 71 10.87 -4.25 -11.24
CA VAL A 71 11.65 -5.24 -12.00
C VAL A 71 11.24 -6.69 -11.72
N ALA A 72 10.29 -6.90 -10.81
CA ALA A 72 9.79 -8.20 -10.43
C ALA A 72 8.70 -8.74 -11.40
N GLU A 73 8.07 -9.85 -11.01
CA GLU A 73 6.96 -10.49 -11.72
C GLU A 73 5.80 -9.51 -12.04
N PRO A 74 5.02 -9.74 -13.11
CA PRO A 74 4.02 -8.79 -13.61
C PRO A 74 3.01 -8.29 -12.57
N MET A 75 2.55 -9.17 -11.68
CA MET A 75 1.57 -8.80 -10.65
C MET A 75 2.19 -7.96 -9.53
N THR A 76 3.44 -8.25 -9.13
CA THR A 76 4.22 -7.39 -8.23
C THR A 76 4.43 -6.00 -8.83
N ARG A 77 4.70 -5.91 -10.13
CA ARG A 77 4.81 -4.63 -10.85
C ARG A 77 3.51 -3.83 -10.84
N LEU A 78 2.37 -4.51 -10.98
CA LEU A 78 1.06 -3.85 -10.88
C LEU A 78 0.83 -3.28 -9.48
N CYS A 79 1.16 -4.04 -8.44
CA CYS A 79 1.11 -3.57 -7.05
C CYS A 79 2.02 -2.34 -6.86
N ALA A 80 3.25 -2.38 -7.40
CA ALA A 80 4.18 -1.26 -7.37
C ALA A 80 3.59 0.00 -7.99
N ARG A 81 2.92 -0.14 -9.14
CA ARG A 81 2.30 0.98 -9.85
C ARG A 81 1.17 1.60 -9.03
N GLY A 82 0.30 0.79 -8.42
CA GLY A 82 -0.77 1.26 -7.55
C GLY A 82 -0.23 2.03 -6.33
N LEU A 83 0.80 1.48 -5.68
CA LEU A 83 1.47 2.10 -4.54
C LEU A 83 2.16 3.42 -4.92
N ALA A 84 2.82 3.47 -6.07
CA ALA A 84 3.47 4.69 -6.58
C ALA A 84 2.45 5.80 -6.88
N VAL A 85 1.28 5.47 -7.43
CA VAL A 85 0.19 6.44 -7.65
C VAL A 85 -0.31 7.00 -6.33
N ARG A 86 -0.52 6.15 -5.31
CA ARG A 86 -0.95 6.61 -3.97
C ARG A 86 0.10 7.52 -3.32
N ALA A 87 1.38 7.19 -3.43
CA ALA A 87 2.47 8.05 -2.96
C ALA A 87 2.50 9.41 -3.67
N ALA A 88 2.39 9.40 -5.01
CA ALA A 88 2.36 10.63 -5.79
C ALA A 88 1.14 11.49 -5.47
N ALA A 89 -0.01 10.88 -5.23
CA ALA A 89 -1.20 11.58 -4.79
C ALA A 89 -1.01 12.21 -3.40
N TYR A 90 -0.40 11.49 -2.44
CA TYR A 90 -0.08 12.03 -1.12
C TYR A 90 0.82 13.26 -1.21
N GLU A 91 1.91 13.18 -1.99
CA GLU A 91 2.84 14.30 -2.17
C GLU A 91 2.20 15.52 -2.82
N ARG A 92 1.20 15.33 -3.69
CA ARG A 92 0.52 16.44 -4.37
C ARG A 92 -0.63 17.04 -3.57
N LEU A 93 -1.34 16.22 -2.79
CA LEU A 93 -2.60 16.61 -2.17
C LEU A 93 -2.48 16.86 -0.67
N VAL A 94 -1.60 16.15 0.05
CA VAL A 94 -1.57 16.17 1.51
C VAL A 94 -0.27 16.74 2.06
N ALA A 95 0.88 16.35 1.51
CA ALA A 95 2.18 16.88 1.92
C ALA A 95 2.25 18.43 1.95
N PRO A 96 1.77 19.18 0.93
CA PRO A 96 1.79 20.65 0.98
C PRO A 96 0.86 21.24 2.05
N MET A 97 -0.23 20.55 2.39
CA MET A 97 -1.18 21.03 3.40
C MET A 97 -0.63 20.91 4.82
N LYS A 98 0.23 19.92 5.09
CA LYS A 98 0.86 19.73 6.42
C LYS A 98 2.01 20.71 6.72
N GLY A 99 2.52 21.44 5.72
CA GLY A 99 3.61 22.41 5.87
C GLY A 99 3.16 23.87 6.07
N THR A 100 1.85 24.12 6.15
CA THR A 100 1.29 25.46 6.36
C THR A 100 0.65 25.49 7.75
N GLY A 101 1.48 25.59 8.78
CA GLY A 101 1.09 25.69 10.19
C GLY A 101 2.16 26.39 10.99
#